data_AF-A0A395GPX4-F1
#
_entry.id   AF-A0A395GPX4-F1
#
_cell.length_a   1.000
_cell.length_b   1.000
_cell.length_c   1.000
_cell.angle_alpha   90.00
_cell.angle_beta   90.00
_cell.angle_gamma   90.00
#
_symmetry.space_group_name_H-M   'P 1'
#
loop_
_entity.id
_entity.type
_entity.pdbx_description
1 polymer ?
#
loop_
_entity_poly.entity_id
_entity_poly.type
_entity_poly.pdbx_seq_one_letter_code
_entity_poly.pdbx_strand_id
1 'polypeptide(L)'
;MNQFIPALLESLSQALDLRFSLPHYHLSGDDTIALHHYPRVGGGERNPAHQDFGLLTLFIQEDAGGRSGLEIADLQSTDQKGSAAIGASARFVPVEPGENEITVFVGNMLPKLAKRHRCQGGLRSCVHRVASGDRERYSICLLRACGSDDGLG
;
A
#
# COMPACT_ATOMS: atom_id res chain seq x y z
N MET A 1 -18.36 -5.41 1.19
CA MET A 1 -17.05 -5.28 1.89
C MET A 1 -17.06 -5.83 3.31
N ASN A 2 -18.12 -5.61 4.11
CA ASN A 2 -18.15 -5.96 5.54
C ASN A 2 -17.92 -7.44 5.91
N GLN A 3 -18.13 -8.40 4.99
CA GLN A 3 -17.82 -9.81 5.24
C GLN A 3 -16.42 -10.23 4.74
N PHE A 4 -15.89 -9.55 3.72
CA PHE A 4 -14.62 -9.91 3.07
C PHE A 4 -13.41 -9.37 3.82
N ILE A 5 -13.49 -8.12 4.27
CA ILE A 5 -12.35 -7.43 4.90
C ILE A 5 -11.88 -8.14 6.18
N PRO A 6 -12.74 -8.57 7.12
CA PRO A 6 -12.27 -9.29 8.30
C PRO A 6 -11.52 -10.59 7.97
N ALA A 7 -12.03 -11.39 7.03
CA ALA A 7 -11.39 -12.64 6.62
C ALA A 7 -10.05 -12.41 5.91
N LEU A 8 -9.96 -11.38 5.06
CA LEU A 8 -8.72 -10.97 4.41
C LEU A 8 -7.69 -10.50 5.44
N LEU A 9 -8.09 -9.65 6.39
CA LEU A 9 -7.20 -9.15 7.43
C LEU A 9 -6.68 -10.29 8.32
N GLU A 10 -7.52 -11.27 8.65
CA GLU A 10 -7.09 -12.46 9.39
C GLU A 10 -6.08 -13.29 8.59
N SER A 11 -6.33 -13.50 7.29
CA SER A 11 -5.41 -14.21 6.40
C SER A 11 -4.07 -13.48 6.28
N LEU A 12 -4.08 -12.16 6.20
CA LEU A 12 -2.86 -11.34 6.16
C LEU A 12 -2.11 -11.36 7.48
N SER A 13 -2.80 -11.38 8.62
CA SER A 13 -2.16 -11.59 9.93
C SER A 13 -1.36 -12.87 9.97
N GLN A 14 -1.90 -13.96 9.43
CA GLN A 14 -1.24 -15.26 9.36
C GLN A 14 -0.09 -15.25 8.34
N ALA A 15 -0.32 -14.74 7.13
CA ALA A 15 0.68 -14.71 6.07
C ALA A 15 1.91 -13.86 6.42
N LEU A 16 1.72 -12.80 7.22
CA LEU A 16 2.79 -11.92 7.69
C LEU A 16 3.39 -12.36 9.05
N ASP A 17 2.99 -13.51 9.58
CA ASP A 17 3.42 -14.04 10.89
C ASP A 17 3.28 -13.01 12.03
N LEU A 18 2.16 -12.28 12.04
CA LEU A 18 1.88 -11.28 13.05
C LEU A 18 1.47 -11.93 14.37
N ARG A 19 2.01 -11.42 15.48
CA ARG A 19 1.60 -11.81 16.84
C ARG A 19 0.26 -11.19 17.30
N PHE A 20 -0.45 -10.53 16.39
CA PHE A 20 -1.71 -9.87 16.63
C PHE A 20 -2.62 -9.99 15.40
N SER A 21 -3.93 -9.90 15.64
CA SER A 21 -4.96 -9.99 14.62
C SER A 21 -5.26 -8.59 14.07
N LEU A 22 -5.04 -8.37 12.78
CA LEU A 22 -5.40 -7.13 12.08
C LEU A 22 -6.90 -6.80 12.17
N PRO A 23 -7.83 -7.78 12.14
CA PRO A 23 -9.25 -7.53 12.44
C PRO A 23 -9.51 -6.83 13.77
N HIS A 24 -8.66 -6.98 14.78
CA HIS A 24 -8.84 -6.26 16.05
C HIS A 24 -8.76 -4.74 15.85
N TYR A 25 -7.86 -4.30 14.97
CA TYR A 25 -7.64 -2.91 14.60
C TYR A 25 -8.61 -2.42 13.50
N HIS A 26 -9.53 -3.30 13.05
CA HIS A 26 -10.59 -2.95 12.10
C HIS A 26 -11.75 -2.21 12.78
N LEU A 27 -12.10 -2.59 14.01
CA LEU A 27 -13.36 -2.21 14.64
C LEU A 27 -13.45 -0.73 15.06
N SER A 28 -12.33 -0.02 15.11
CA SER A 28 -12.22 1.36 15.59
C SER A 28 -11.54 2.33 14.63
N GLY A 29 -11.11 1.86 13.45
CA GLY A 29 -10.40 2.67 12.45
C GLY A 29 -11.30 3.13 11.30
N ASP A 30 -11.09 4.35 10.82
CA ASP A 30 -11.75 4.87 9.62
C ASP A 30 -11.14 4.24 8.36
N ASP A 31 -12.01 3.63 7.54
CA ASP A 31 -11.67 3.20 6.20
C ASP A 31 -11.84 4.35 5.22
N THR A 32 -10.77 4.70 4.50
CA THR A 32 -10.85 5.69 3.42
C THR A 32 -10.83 4.99 2.08
N ILE A 33 -11.81 5.31 1.24
CA ILE A 33 -11.81 4.91 -0.17
C ILE A 33 -11.41 6.12 -1.00
N ALA A 34 -10.35 5.97 -1.79
CA ALA A 34 -9.92 6.95 -2.77
C ALA A 34 -10.15 6.40 -4.18
N LEU A 35 -10.83 7.20 -5.01
CA LEU A 35 -11.01 6.93 -6.43
C LEU A 35 -10.04 7.82 -7.20
N HIS A 36 -9.11 7.21 -7.92
CA HIS A 36 -8.11 7.94 -8.68
C HIS A 36 -8.40 7.84 -10.18
N HIS A 37 -8.35 8.99 -10.83
CA HIS A 37 -8.26 9.11 -12.28
C HIS A 37 -6.90 9.72 -12.62
N TYR A 38 -6.09 8.96 -13.35
CA TYR A 38 -4.80 9.39 -13.85
C TYR A 38 -4.91 9.68 -15.34
N PRO A 39 -4.96 10.95 -15.75
CA PRO A 39 -5.12 11.30 -17.15
C PRO A 39 -3.89 10.91 -17.96
N ARG A 40 -4.07 10.84 -19.29
CA ARG A 40 -2.97 10.72 -20.24
C ARG A 40 -2.16 12.02 -20.24
N VAL A 41 -0.94 11.99 -19.70
CA VAL A 41 -0.02 13.13 -19.66
C VAL A 41 1.32 12.77 -20.29
N GLY A 42 1.87 13.68 -21.10
CA GLY A 42 3.17 13.51 -21.72
C GLY A 42 4.30 13.86 -20.75
N GLY A 43 5.06 12.85 -20.32
CA GLY A 43 6.21 13.01 -19.44
C GLY A 43 5.86 13.26 -17.96
N GLY A 44 6.81 12.93 -17.07
CA GLY A 44 6.68 13.13 -15.62
C GLY A 44 5.91 12.04 -14.87
N GLU A 45 6.18 11.91 -13.56
CA GLU A 45 5.44 11.01 -12.67
C GLU A 45 4.01 11.54 -12.48
N ARG A 46 3.01 10.65 -12.56
CA ARG A 46 1.59 10.98 -12.33
C ARG A 46 1.24 11.02 -10.85
N ASN A 47 1.95 10.23 -10.05
CA ASN A 47 1.92 10.30 -8.59
C ASN A 47 3.33 10.02 -8.06
N PRO A 48 3.98 10.97 -7.36
CA PRO A 48 5.33 10.80 -6.86
C PRO A 48 5.47 9.63 -5.88
N ALA A 49 6.71 9.20 -5.66
CA ALA A 49 7.03 8.18 -4.67
C ALA A 49 6.56 8.57 -3.26
N HIS A 50 5.75 7.72 -2.64
CA HIS A 50 5.24 7.90 -1.28
C HIS A 50 4.93 6.56 -0.59
N GLN A 51 4.65 6.65 0.71
CA GLN A 51 4.16 5.54 1.52
C GLN A 51 2.80 5.95 2.06
N ASP A 52 1.87 5.00 2.08
CA ASP A 52 0.57 5.24 2.69
C ASP A 52 0.69 5.27 4.21
N PHE A 53 -0.12 6.11 4.85
CA PHE A 53 -0.05 6.28 6.30
C PHE A 53 -0.60 5.05 7.07
N GLY A 54 -1.63 4.38 6.53
CA GLY A 54 -2.40 3.34 7.22
C GLY A 54 -1.65 2.05 7.56
N LEU A 55 -2.41 1.03 7.98
CA LEU A 55 -1.92 -0.34 8.18
C LEU A 55 -1.67 -1.02 6.84
N LEU A 56 -2.69 -0.99 5.98
CA LEU A 56 -2.69 -1.63 4.68
C LEU A 56 -3.38 -0.73 3.67
N THR A 57 -3.00 -0.90 2.42
CA THR A 57 -3.69 -0.32 1.28
C THR A 57 -4.05 -1.43 0.31
N LEU A 58 -5.34 -1.58 0.04
CA LEU A 58 -5.83 -2.52 -0.97
C LEU A 58 -6.06 -1.74 -2.24
N PHE A 59 -5.46 -2.22 -3.31
CA PHE A 59 -5.36 -1.50 -4.55
C PHE A 59 -5.94 -2.33 -5.68
N ILE A 60 -7.02 -1.81 -6.27
CA ILE A 60 -7.72 -2.40 -7.41
C ILE A 60 -7.52 -1.45 -8.58
N GLN A 61 -7.03 -1.97 -9.69
CA GLN A 61 -6.86 -1.19 -10.91
C GLN A 61 -7.58 -1.84 -12.08
N GLU A 62 -7.97 -1.00 -13.02
CA GLU A 62 -8.48 -1.46 -14.31
C GLU A 62 -7.37 -2.21 -15.06
N ASP A 63 -7.74 -3.36 -15.63
CA ASP A 63 -6.90 -4.04 -16.62
C ASP A 63 -7.04 -3.30 -17.96
N ALA A 64 -6.09 -2.41 -18.22
CA ALA A 64 -6.06 -1.63 -19.44
C ALA A 64 -5.30 -2.34 -20.59
N GLY A 65 -4.89 -3.60 -20.46
CA GLY A 65 -4.16 -4.33 -21.52
C GLY A 65 -2.73 -3.83 -21.76
N GLY A 66 -2.06 -3.29 -20.73
CA GLY A 66 -0.64 -2.90 -20.77
C GLY A 66 -0.18 -2.27 -19.46
N ARG A 67 1.03 -1.69 -19.44
CA ARG A 67 1.69 -1.24 -18.20
C ARG A 67 0.81 -0.31 -17.40
N SER A 68 0.45 -0.73 -16.19
CA SER A 68 -0.37 0.07 -15.27
C SER A 68 0.30 1.40 -14.88
N GLY A 69 1.64 1.44 -14.95
CA GLY A 69 2.46 2.53 -14.45
C GLY A 69 2.55 2.57 -12.92
N LEU A 70 1.89 1.65 -12.20
CA LEU A 70 2.13 1.45 -10.78
C LEU A 70 3.50 0.78 -10.61
N GLU A 71 4.34 1.37 -9.78
CA GLU A 71 5.66 0.82 -9.48
C GLU A 71 5.92 0.85 -7.98
N ILE A 72 6.61 -0.16 -7.47
CA ILE A 72 7.05 -0.25 -6.07
C ILE A 72 8.56 -0.14 -5.99
N ALA A 73 9.06 0.56 -4.98
CA ALA A 73 10.49 0.59 -4.71
C ALA A 73 10.95 -0.77 -4.20
N ASP A 74 12.11 -1.24 -4.66
CA ASP A 74 12.68 -2.47 -4.13
C ASP A 74 13.07 -2.31 -2.64
N LEU A 75 13.02 -3.42 -1.90
CA LEU A 75 13.31 -3.39 -0.48
C LEU A 75 14.79 -3.09 -0.18
N GLN A 76 15.70 -3.25 -1.16
CA GLN A 76 17.13 -3.02 -0.96
C GLN A 76 17.51 -1.54 -1.03
N SER A 77 16.73 -0.73 -1.75
CA SER A 77 17.01 0.70 -1.96
C SER A 77 16.16 1.63 -1.08
N THR A 78 15.30 1.08 -0.22
CA THR A 78 14.41 1.84 0.67
C THR A 78 14.99 2.06 2.07
N ASP A 79 16.29 1.83 2.28
CA ASP A 79 16.95 2.03 3.59
C ASP A 79 17.12 3.51 3.95
N GLN A 80 16.92 4.39 2.96
CA GLN A 80 16.92 5.83 3.16
C GLN A 80 15.63 6.30 3.86
N LYS A 81 15.76 7.34 4.69
CA LYS A 81 14.61 7.92 5.41
C LYS A 81 13.92 8.98 4.55
N GLY A 82 12.64 8.77 4.25
CA GLY A 82 11.75 9.77 3.65
C GLY A 82 11.46 9.55 2.17
N SER A 83 10.18 9.66 1.79
CA SER A 83 9.66 9.31 0.47
C SER A 83 10.35 10.02 -0.70
N ALA A 84 10.72 11.30 -0.54
CA ALA A 84 11.38 12.07 -1.59
C ALA A 84 12.81 11.58 -1.89
N ALA A 85 13.58 11.23 -0.85
CA ALA A 85 14.94 10.69 -1.01
C ALA A 85 14.90 9.28 -1.63
N ILE A 86 13.91 8.47 -1.24
CA ILE A 86 13.65 7.17 -1.85
C ILE A 86 13.25 7.36 -3.33
N GLY A 87 12.34 8.27 -3.65
CA GLY A 87 11.94 8.54 -5.04
C GLY A 87 13.10 8.86 -5.97
N ALA A 88 14.11 9.57 -5.48
CA ALA A 88 15.28 9.96 -6.27
C ALA A 88 16.32 8.86 -6.48
N SER A 89 16.39 7.86 -5.59
CA SER A 89 17.52 6.91 -5.53
C SER A 89 17.11 5.45 -5.57
N ALA A 90 15.84 5.15 -5.32
CA ALA A 90 15.34 3.80 -5.30
C ALA A 90 15.14 3.24 -6.70
N ARG A 91 15.35 1.93 -6.82
CA ARG A 91 14.95 1.19 -8.01
C ARG A 91 13.48 0.83 -7.87
N PHE A 92 12.68 1.30 -8.82
CA PHE A 92 11.27 0.98 -8.91
C PHE A 92 11.02 -0.19 -9.86
N VAL A 93 10.15 -1.10 -9.45
CA VAL A 93 9.75 -2.30 -10.18
C VAL A 93 8.27 -2.19 -10.55
N PRO A 94 7.87 -2.44 -11.80
CA PRO A 94 6.47 -2.42 -12.21
C PRO A 94 5.62 -3.43 -11.46
N VAL A 95 4.38 -3.05 -11.17
CA VAL A 95 3.34 -3.92 -10.62
C VAL A 95 2.28 -4.16 -11.68
N GLU A 96 2.20 -5.42 -12.12
CA GLU A 96 1.29 -5.89 -13.18
C GLU A 96 0.38 -6.98 -12.60
N PRO A 97 -0.63 -6.63 -11.79
CA PRO A 97 -1.63 -7.56 -11.29
C PRO A 97 -2.45 -8.11 -12.46
N GLY A 98 -2.76 -9.40 -12.39
CA GLY A 98 -3.62 -10.07 -13.35
C GLY A 98 -5.10 -9.67 -13.21
N GLU A 99 -5.92 -10.22 -14.11
CA GLU A 99 -7.37 -10.05 -14.05
C GLU A 99 -7.92 -10.49 -12.68
N ASN A 100 -8.74 -9.63 -12.07
CA ASN A 100 -9.38 -9.86 -10.77
C ASN A 100 -8.41 -9.99 -9.57
N GLU A 101 -7.16 -9.54 -9.70
CA GLU A 101 -6.22 -9.48 -8.58
C GLU A 101 -6.32 -8.16 -7.80
N ILE A 102 -6.13 -8.24 -6.49
CA ILE A 102 -6.01 -7.09 -5.60
C ILE A 102 -4.55 -7.01 -5.16
N THR A 103 -3.91 -5.88 -5.41
CA THR A 103 -2.58 -5.61 -4.86
C THR A 103 -2.71 -5.10 -3.44
N VAL A 104 -1.90 -5.63 -2.51
CA VAL A 104 -1.90 -5.20 -1.10
C VAL A 104 -0.56 -4.58 -0.75
N PHE A 105 -0.57 -3.34 -0.27
CA PHE A 105 0.60 -2.63 0.21
C PHE A 105 0.59 -2.50 1.73
N VAL A 106 1.77 -2.65 2.33
CA VAL A 106 2.01 -2.37 3.74
C VAL A 106 2.14 -0.86 3.94
N GLY A 107 1.27 -0.26 4.74
CA GLY A 107 1.37 1.15 5.10
C GLY A 107 2.25 1.40 6.31
N ASN A 108 2.52 2.67 6.61
CA ASN A 108 3.48 3.10 7.63
C ASN A 108 3.12 2.74 9.08
N MET A 109 1.84 2.49 9.38
CA MET A 109 1.43 2.10 10.74
C MET A 109 1.73 0.63 11.04
N LEU A 110 1.68 -0.27 10.05
CA LEU A 110 1.83 -1.70 10.31
C LEU A 110 3.24 -2.07 10.82
N PRO A 111 4.35 -1.56 10.25
CA PRO A 111 5.69 -1.76 10.84
C PRO A 111 5.82 -1.22 12.27
N LYS A 112 5.21 -0.07 12.57
CA LYS A 112 5.21 0.50 13.93
C LYS A 112 4.50 -0.43 14.91
N LEU A 113 3.33 -0.93 14.52
CA LEU A 113 2.55 -1.87 15.32
C LEU A 113 3.28 -3.20 15.49
N ALA A 114 3.85 -3.76 14.43
CA ALA A 114 4.65 -4.98 14.48
C ALA A 114 5.84 -4.87 15.43
N LYS A 115 6.54 -3.72 15.42
CA LYS A 115 7.62 -3.43 16.38
C LYS A 115 7.10 -3.39 17.82
N ARG A 116 5.96 -2.75 18.08
CA ARG A 116 5.33 -2.70 19.41
C ARG A 116 5.00 -4.09 19.94
N HIS A 117 4.48 -4.97 19.08
CA HIS A 117 4.14 -6.35 19.43
C HIS A 117 5.33 -7.33 19.33
N ARG A 118 6.55 -6.82 19.10
CA ARG A 118 7.79 -7.61 19.02
C ARG A 118 7.72 -8.75 17.98
N CYS A 119 7.03 -8.51 16.87
CA CYS A 119 7.01 -9.45 15.75
C CYS A 119 8.44 -9.60 15.21
N GLN A 120 8.80 -10.83 14.83
CA GLN A 120 10.08 -11.14 14.20
C GLN A 120 9.92 -10.92 12.68
N GLY A 121 10.98 -10.54 11.99
CA GLY A 121 10.89 -10.16 10.56
C GLY A 121 10.52 -8.69 10.40
N GLY A 122 11.48 -7.88 9.98
CA GLY A 122 11.29 -6.44 9.82
C GLY A 122 10.31 -6.13 8.70
N LEU A 123 9.03 -5.94 9.05
CA LEU A 123 8.05 -5.40 8.11
C LEU A 123 8.43 -3.97 7.73
N ARG A 124 8.29 -3.67 6.44
CA ARG A 124 8.60 -2.37 5.87
C ARG A 124 7.39 -1.87 5.12
N SER A 125 7.13 -0.58 5.25
CA SER A 125 6.08 0.05 4.48
C SER A 125 6.50 0.14 3.01
N CYS A 126 5.57 -0.19 2.14
CA CYS A 126 5.76 -0.16 0.71
C CYS A 126 5.84 1.29 0.24
N VAL A 127 6.94 1.63 -0.43
CA VAL A 127 7.03 2.89 -1.17
C VAL A 127 6.58 2.60 -2.59
N HIS A 128 5.63 3.37 -3.10
CA HIS A 128 5.09 3.18 -4.43
C HIS A 128 4.89 4.52 -5.13
N ARG A 129 4.81 4.48 -6.45
CA ARG A 129 4.57 5.64 -7.30
C ARG A 129 3.69 5.26 -8.49
N VAL A 130 3.14 6.26 -9.17
CA VAL A 130 2.53 6.08 -10.48
C VAL A 130 3.38 6.82 -11.50
N ALA A 131 4.13 6.06 -12.28
CA ALA A 131 4.95 6.56 -13.36
C ALA A 131 4.11 7.19 -14.49
N SER A 132 4.80 7.85 -15.42
CA SER A 132 4.19 8.35 -16.66
C SER A 132 3.46 7.22 -17.39
N GLY A 133 2.32 7.55 -18.00
CA GLY A 133 1.53 6.59 -18.77
C GLY A 133 1.14 7.18 -20.11
N ASP A 134 1.03 6.32 -21.13
CA ASP A 134 0.56 6.69 -22.46
C ASP A 134 -0.98 6.70 -22.57
N ARG A 135 -1.68 6.34 -21.50
CA ARG A 135 -3.12 6.16 -21.42
C ARG A 135 -3.69 6.69 -20.10
N GLU A 136 -5.00 6.88 -20.11
CA GLU A 136 -5.77 7.11 -18.88
C GLU A 136 -5.82 5.85 -18.02
N ARG A 137 -5.96 6.02 -16.72
CA ARG A 137 -6.03 4.91 -15.78
C ARG A 137 -6.93 5.24 -14.62
N TYR A 138 -7.75 4.27 -14.24
CA TYR A 138 -8.58 4.33 -13.05
C TYR A 138 -8.09 3.32 -12.01
N SER A 139 -8.16 3.72 -10.75
CA SER A 139 -7.89 2.80 -9.64
C SER A 139 -8.70 3.17 -8.40
N ILE A 140 -9.02 2.14 -7.63
CA ILE A 140 -9.66 2.24 -6.32
C ILE A 140 -8.61 1.86 -5.28
N CYS A 141 -8.43 2.73 -4.31
CA CYS A 141 -7.52 2.55 -3.20
C CYS A 141 -8.32 2.55 -1.89
N LEU A 142 -8.27 1.45 -1.15
CA LEU A 142 -8.83 1.35 0.21
C LEU A 142 -7.68 1.45 1.21
N LEU A 143 -7.59 2.60 1.88
CA LEU A 143 -6.63 2.89 2.93
C LEU A 143 -7.25 2.56 4.28
N ARG A 144 -6.57 1.72 5.06
CA ARG A 144 -7.03 1.38 6.41
C ARG A 144 -6.20 2.05 7.48
N ALA A 145 -6.80 2.92 8.29
CA ALA A 145 -6.16 3.48 9.47
C ALA A 145 -6.21 2.50 10.67
N CYS A 146 -5.29 2.67 11.62
CA CYS A 146 -5.43 2.09 12.96
C CYS A 146 -6.33 3.00 13.80
N GLY A 147 -7.09 2.44 14.75
CA GLY A 147 -7.90 3.23 15.67
C GLY A 147 -7.08 4.18 16.55
N SER A 148 -7.71 5.29 16.97
CA SER A 148 -7.08 6.35 17.76
C SER A 148 -6.61 5.91 19.15
N ASP A 149 -7.22 4.86 19.72
CA ASP A 149 -6.94 4.39 21.07
C ASP A 149 -5.62 3.61 21.19
N ASP A 150 -4.99 3.29 20.05
CA ASP A 150 -3.76 2.52 20.02
C ASP A 150 -2.51 3.39 20.23
N GLY A 151 -2.62 4.72 20.38
CA GLY A 151 -1.48 5.59 20.73
C GLY A 151 -0.34 5.58 19.70
N LEU A 152 -0.69 5.44 18.41
CA LEU A 152 0.26 5.45 17.27
C LEU A 152 0.35 6.80 16.53
N GLY A 153 -0.26 7.84 17.10
CA GLY A 153 -0.24 9.23 16.61
C GLY A 153 1.12 9.91 16.74
#